data_AF-A0A521KWU1-F1
#
_entry.id   AF-A0A521KWU1-F1
#
_cell.length_a   1.000
_cell.length_b   1.000
_cell.length_c   1.000
_cell.angle_alpha   90.00
_cell.angle_beta   90.00
_cell.angle_gamma   90.00
#
_symmetry.space_group_name_H-M   'P 1'
#
loop_
_entity.id
_entity.type
_entity.pdbx_description
1 polymer ?
#
loop_
_entity_poly.entity_id
_entity_poly.type
_entity_poly.pdbx_seq_one_letter_code
_entity_poly.pdbx_strand_id
1 'polypeptide(L)'
;MYSKTVQPLASSKSYKLRGTLVAVDLVHHTIAIQLSEHGWKRARRLMVTPESEILARGERKTLADALVGDRVHAHFTKDGDRAVLKRLHIPRGIAVGHVPQDKGLAGGESERKVEQ
;
A
#
# COMPACT_ATOMS: atom_id res chain seq x y z
N MET A 1 45.00 -7.19 -11.16
CA MET A 1 43.64 -6.62 -11.32
C MET A 1 42.71 -7.40 -10.40
N TYR A 2 42.29 -6.83 -9.28
CA TYR A 2 41.35 -7.51 -8.38
C TYR A 2 39.93 -7.36 -8.93
N SER A 3 39.40 -8.43 -9.51
CA SER A 3 37.98 -8.57 -9.79
C SER A 3 37.25 -8.61 -8.46
N LYS A 4 36.78 -7.45 -8.00
CA LYS A 4 35.90 -7.35 -6.83
C LYS A 4 34.59 -8.01 -7.24
N THR A 5 34.49 -9.32 -7.02
CA THR A 5 33.23 -10.04 -7.06
C THR A 5 32.30 -9.30 -6.12
N VAL A 6 31.32 -8.62 -6.71
CA VAL A 6 30.18 -8.07 -5.98
C VAL A 6 29.44 -9.30 -5.49
N GLN A 7 29.83 -9.78 -4.31
CA GLN A 7 29.03 -10.74 -3.57
C GLN A 7 27.63 -10.11 -3.48
N PRO A 8 26.54 -10.76 -3.91
CA PRO A 8 25.22 -10.31 -3.53
C PRO A 8 25.16 -10.44 -2.01
N LEU A 9 25.48 -9.33 -1.34
CA LEU A 9 25.49 -9.20 0.09
C LEU A 9 24.07 -9.47 0.56
N ALA A 10 23.98 -10.30 1.58
CA ALA A 10 22.76 -10.79 2.21
C ALA A 10 21.99 -11.82 1.37
N SER A 11 21.98 -13.04 1.91
CA SER A 11 20.91 -14.04 1.73
C SER A 11 19.59 -13.39 2.18
N SER A 12 19.07 -12.51 1.35
CA SER A 12 17.90 -11.68 1.63
C SER A 12 16.70 -12.59 1.53
N LYS A 13 16.31 -13.15 2.68
CA LYS A 13 15.17 -14.05 2.75
C LYS A 13 13.96 -13.30 2.18
N SER A 14 13.35 -13.91 1.18
CA SER A 14 12.22 -13.32 0.47
C SER A 14 10.93 -13.80 1.14
N TYR A 15 10.03 -12.86 1.40
CA TYR A 15 8.80 -13.08 2.15
C TYR A 15 7.59 -12.70 1.31
N LYS A 16 6.55 -13.53 1.37
CA LYS A 16 5.28 -13.28 0.71
C LYS A 16 4.25 -12.89 1.75
N LEU A 17 3.46 -11.87 1.46
CA LEU A 17 2.42 -11.35 2.32
C LEU A 17 1.17 -11.07 1.50
N ARG A 18 0.01 -11.38 2.08
CA ARG A 18 -1.29 -11.15 1.47
C ARG A 18 -2.12 -10.31 2.43
N GLY A 19 -2.76 -9.28 1.90
CA GLY A 19 -3.50 -8.36 2.74
C GLY A 19 -4.21 -7.28 1.94
N THR A 20 -4.67 -6.27 2.66
CA THR A 20 -5.34 -5.10 2.11
C THR A 20 -4.43 -3.88 2.26
N LEU A 21 -4.27 -3.11 1.20
CA LEU A 21 -3.56 -1.83 1.25
C LEU A 21 -4.35 -0.86 2.13
N VAL A 22 -3.75 -0.33 3.20
CA VAL A 22 -4.42 0.59 4.13
C VAL A 22 -3.84 2.00 4.11
N ALA A 23 -2.61 2.16 3.61
CA ALA A 23 -2.02 3.47 3.37
C ALA A 23 -1.01 3.39 2.23
N VAL A 24 -0.92 4.49 1.48
CA VAL A 24 0.09 4.73 0.45
C VAL A 24 0.70 6.09 0.74
N ASP A 25 2.02 6.12 0.89
CA ASP A 25 2.78 7.35 1.09
C ASP A 25 3.73 7.54 -0.09
N LEU A 26 3.39 8.51 -0.94
CA LEU A 26 4.16 8.84 -2.14
C LEU A 26 5.41 9.66 -1.82
N VAL A 27 5.46 10.34 -0.68
CA VAL A 27 6.57 11.24 -0.28
C VAL A 27 7.73 10.41 0.27
N HIS A 28 7.42 9.48 1.16
CA HIS A 28 8.36 8.56 1.79
C HIS A 28 8.54 7.26 1.01
N HIS A 29 7.82 7.08 -0.10
CA HIS A 29 7.79 5.87 -0.91
C HIS A 29 7.52 4.61 -0.06
N THR A 30 6.45 4.64 0.74
CA THR A 30 6.08 3.49 1.57
C THR A 30 4.62 3.10 1.38
N ILE A 31 4.32 1.82 1.59
CA ILE A 31 2.96 1.30 1.66
C ILE A 31 2.72 0.60 2.98
N ALA A 32 1.51 0.68 3.48
CA ALA A 32 1.07 -0.10 4.63
C ALA A 32 0.05 -1.15 4.18
N ILE A 33 0.32 -2.41 4.49
CA ILE A 33 -0.55 -3.53 4.14
C ILE A 33 -1.05 -4.20 5.41
N GLN A 34 -2.36 -4.19 5.59
CA GLN A 34 -3.05 -4.90 6.65
C GLN A 34 -3.15 -6.38 6.29
N LEU A 35 -2.49 -7.26 7.05
CA LEU A 35 -2.58 -8.69 6.82
C LEU A 35 -4.01 -9.17 7.11
N SER A 36 -4.56 -9.98 6.20
CA SER A 36 -5.88 -10.59 6.36
C SER A 36 -5.80 -12.00 6.95
N GLU A 37 -4.64 -12.65 6.88
CA GLU A 37 -4.42 -13.98 7.43
C GLU A 37 -3.80 -13.87 8.83
N HIS A 38 -4.19 -14.76 9.75
CA HIS A 38 -3.64 -14.91 11.11
C HIS A 38 -4.11 -13.95 12.23
N GLY A 39 -5.22 -13.22 12.06
CA GLY A 39 -5.79 -12.38 13.14
C GLY A 39 -4.92 -11.19 13.57
N TRP A 40 -3.80 -10.96 12.88
CA TRP A 40 -2.91 -9.83 13.12
C TRP A 40 -3.50 -8.55 12.53
N LYS A 41 -4.09 -7.71 13.38
CA LYS A 41 -4.53 -6.34 13.07
C LYS A 41 -3.37 -5.33 12.89
N ARG A 42 -2.13 -5.79 12.68
CA ARG A 42 -0.99 -4.89 12.44
C ARG A 42 -0.78 -4.71 10.94
N ALA A 43 -0.85 -3.47 10.50
CA ALA A 43 -0.40 -3.08 9.18
C ALA A 43 1.14 -3.19 9.10
N ARG A 44 1.64 -3.85 8.07
CA ARG A 44 3.08 -3.92 7.79
C ARG A 44 3.44 -2.79 6.83
N ARG A 45 4.39 -1.94 7.24
CA ARG A 45 5.00 -0.95 6.36
C ARG A 45 6.09 -1.59 5.50
N LEU A 46 6.03 -1.37 4.20
CA LEU A 46 7.03 -1.77 3.23
C LEU A 46 7.55 -0.54 2.49
N MET A 47 8.86 -0.49 2.28
CA MET A 47 9.51 0.56 1.51
C MET A 47 9.52 0.16 0.04
N VAL A 48 9.08 1.08 -0.81
CA VAL A 48 9.02 0.93 -2.27
C VAL A 48 10.26 1.60 -2.85
N THR A 49 11.01 0.86 -3.66
CA THR A 49 12.20 1.36 -4.36
C THR A 49 11.91 1.43 -5.85
N PRO A 50 12.72 2.15 -6.65
CA PRO A 50 12.57 2.16 -8.11
C PRO A 50 12.74 0.76 -8.75
N GLU A 51 13.37 -0.18 -8.04
CA GLU A 51 13.48 -1.58 -8.46
C GLU A 51 12.22 -2.41 -8.13
N SER A 52 11.29 -1.88 -7.34
CA SER A 52 10.04 -2.56 -7.01
C SER A 52 9.12 -2.64 -8.23
N GLU A 53 8.58 -3.83 -8.47
CA GLU A 53 7.59 -4.04 -9.53
C GLU A 53 6.16 -3.96 -8.97
N ILE A 54 5.37 -3.00 -9.42
CA ILE A 54 3.94 -2.91 -9.08
C ILE A 54 3.15 -3.38 -10.28
N LEU A 55 2.36 -4.44 -10.10
CA LEU A 55 1.53 -5.05 -11.12
C LEU A 55 0.07 -4.95 -10.70
N ALA A 56 -0.75 -4.23 -11.44
CA ALA A 56 -2.20 -4.21 -11.23
C ALA A 56 -2.89 -4.77 -12.47
N ARG A 57 -3.77 -5.76 -12.29
CA ARG A 57 -4.46 -6.45 -13.41
C ARG A 57 -3.53 -7.00 -14.49
N GLY A 58 -2.29 -7.34 -14.12
CA GLY A 58 -1.27 -7.84 -15.04
C GLY A 58 -0.47 -6.75 -15.77
N GLU A 59 -0.81 -5.48 -15.59
CA GLU A 59 -0.06 -4.36 -16.16
C GLU A 59 0.90 -3.74 -15.15
N ARG A 60 2.06 -3.27 -15.62
CA ARG A 60 3.01 -2.53 -14.79
C ARG A 60 2.41 -1.16 -14.46
N LYS A 61 2.30 -0.88 -13.18
CA LYS A 61 1.74 0.35 -12.62
C LYS A 61 2.75 1.05 -11.74
N THR A 62 2.40 2.26 -11.32
CA THR A 62 3.18 3.04 -10.37
C THR A 62 2.58 2.95 -8.98
N LEU A 63 3.31 3.46 -7.99
CA LEU A 63 2.79 3.58 -6.63
C LEU A 63 1.55 4.47 -6.55
N ALA A 64 1.42 5.46 -7.44
CA ALA A 64 0.28 6.36 -7.49
C ALA A 64 -1.01 5.68 -7.99
N ASP A 65 -0.90 4.60 -8.75
CA ASP A 65 -2.05 3.81 -9.19
C ASP A 65 -2.58 2.86 -8.10
N ALA A 66 -1.85 2.67 -7.00
CA ALA A 66 -2.26 1.77 -5.93
C ALA A 66 -3.29 2.45 -5.03
N LEU A 67 -4.47 1.84 -4.87
CA LEU A 67 -5.56 2.41 -4.09
C LEU A 67 -5.66 1.76 -2.71
N VAL A 68 -5.86 2.58 -1.69
CA VAL A 68 -6.22 2.10 -0.35
C VAL A 68 -7.54 1.32 -0.45
N GLY A 69 -7.58 0.13 0.17
CA GLY A 69 -8.69 -0.82 0.07
C GLY A 69 -8.40 -1.98 -0.90
N ASP A 70 -7.38 -1.88 -1.74
CA ASP A 70 -7.03 -2.96 -2.67
C ASP A 70 -6.50 -4.20 -1.95
N ARG A 71 -6.97 -5.37 -2.38
CA ARG A 71 -6.35 -6.63 -1.99
C ARG A 71 -5.06 -6.80 -2.77
N VAL A 72 -3.97 -7.02 -2.05
CA VAL A 72 -2.63 -7.06 -2.60
C VAL A 72 -1.85 -8.29 -2.12
N HIS A 73 -1.01 -8.80 -3.01
CA HIS A 73 0.00 -9.80 -2.70
C HIS A 73 1.36 -9.13 -2.84
N ALA A 74 2.07 -8.92 -1.73
CA ALA A 74 3.39 -8.33 -1.73
C ALA A 74 4.47 -9.39 -1.52
N HIS A 75 5.53 -9.29 -2.31
CA HIS A 75 6.78 -9.99 -2.15
C HIS A 75 7.82 -8.96 -1.73
N PHE A 76 8.45 -9.17 -0.58
CA PHE A 76 9.44 -8.25 -0.04
C PHE A 76 10.66 -9.01 0.48
N THR A 77 11.79 -8.33 0.54
CA THR A 77 13.00 -8.81 1.20
C THR A 77 13.20 -8.03 2.48
N LYS A 78 13.66 -8.70 3.53
CA LYS A 78 14.04 -8.03 4.77
C LYS A 78 15.56 -7.89 4.81
N ASP A 79 16.02 -6.65 4.85
CA ASP A 79 17.43 -6.28 5.03
C ASP A 79 17.56 -5.57 6.39
N GLY A 80 18.04 -6.31 7.40
CA GLY A 80 18.04 -5.83 8.78
C GLY A 80 16.62 -5.49 9.29
N ASP A 81 16.38 -4.25 9.68
CA ASP A 81 15.05 -3.78 10.10
C ASP A 81 14.18 -3.31 8.92
N ARG A 82 14.76 -3.10 7.73
CA ARG A 82 14.07 -2.57 6.57
C ARG A 82 13.39 -3.68 5.78
N ALA A 83 12.11 -3.50 5.48
CA ALA A 83 11.36 -4.37 4.58
C ALA A 83 11.21 -3.68 3.23
N VAL A 84 11.95 -4.16 2.23
CA VAL A 84 11.99 -3.59 0.88
C VAL A 84 11.09 -4.40 -0.04
N LEU A 85 10.11 -3.75 -0.65
CA LEU A 85 9.21 -4.35 -1.61
C LEU A 85 10.00 -4.77 -2.86
N LYS A 86 9.82 -6.00 -3.30
CA LYS A 86 10.32 -6.48 -4.59
C LYS A 86 9.20 -6.49 -5.63
N ARG A 87 8.03 -7.00 -5.27
CA ARG A 87 6.88 -7.06 -6.16
C ARG A 87 5.57 -6.88 -5.41
N LEU A 88 4.69 -6.01 -5.89
CA LEU A 88 3.31 -5.88 -5.43
C LEU A 88 2.37 -6.30 -6.55
N HIS A 89 1.54 -7.30 -6.31
CA HIS A 89 0.52 -7.74 -7.25
C HIS A 89 -0.87 -7.42 -6.72
N ILE A 90 -1.65 -6.68 -7.52
CA ILE A 90 -3.01 -6.25 -7.24
C ILE A 90 -3.95 -7.03 -8.18
N PRO A 91 -4.46 -8.21 -7.75
CA PRO A 91 -5.25 -9.11 -8.60
C PRO A 91 -6.61 -8.55 -9.00
N ARG A 92 -7.28 -7.81 -8.11
CA ARG A 92 -8.53 -7.09 -8.40
C ARG A 92 -8.54 -5.81 -7.59
N GLY A 93 -8.67 -4.69 -8.30
CA GLY A 93 -8.93 -3.41 -7.67
C GLY A 93 -10.28 -3.50 -6.95
N ILE A 94 -10.29 -3.44 -5.63
CA ILE A 94 -11.52 -3.25 -4.88
C ILE A 94 -11.67 -1.74 -4.79
N ALA A 95 -12.52 -1.18 -5.64
CA ALA A 95 -12.98 0.19 -5.53
C ALA A 95 -13.81 0.34 -4.25
N VAL A 96 -13.17 0.29 -3.08
CA VAL A 96 -13.76 0.81 -1.83
C VAL A 96 -13.00 2.08 -1.51
N GLY A 97 -13.12 3.04 -2.43
CA GLY A 97 -13.02 4.44 -2.10
C GLY A 97 -14.27 4.85 -1.31
N HIS A 98 -14.38 4.40 -0.07
CA HIS A 98 -15.14 5.14 0.93
C HIS A 98 -14.11 5.77 1.87
N VAL A 99 -13.51 6.85 1.39
CA VAL A 99 -13.12 7.92 2.31
C VAL A 99 -14.44 8.36 2.93
N PRO A 100 -14.65 8.30 4.25
CA PRO A 100 -15.69 9.12 4.86
C PRO A 100 -15.26 10.54 4.55
N GLN A 101 -15.79 11.11 3.46
CA GLN A 101 -15.68 12.51 3.20
C GLN A 101 -16.54 13.13 4.29
N ASP A 102 -15.86 13.55 5.35
CA ASP A 102 -16.34 14.44 6.38
C ASP A 102 -17.23 15.48 5.69
N LYS A 103 -18.55 15.28 5.79
CA LYS A 103 -19.53 16.23 5.27
C LYS A 103 -19.73 17.29 6.33
N GLY A 104 -18.63 17.91 6.74
CA GLY A 104 -18.63 19.18 7.44
C GLY A 104 -18.95 20.29 6.45
N LEU A 105 -20.00 21.06 6.78
CA LEU A 105 -20.29 22.41 6.30
C LEU A 105 -21.06 22.56 4.97
N ALA A 106 -22.39 22.54 5.09
CA ALA A 106 -23.26 23.56 4.48
C ALA A 106 -24.26 23.96 5.57
N GLY A 107 -24.18 25.17 6.13
CA GLY A 107 -24.99 26.29 5.66
C GLY A 107 -26.48 25.90 5.78
N GLY A 108 -27.22 26.23 6.83
CA GLY A 108 -27.40 27.59 7.31
C GLY A 108 -28.63 28.24 6.70
N GLU A 109 -29.78 27.55 6.59
CA GLU A 109 -31.07 28.21 6.33
C GLU A 109 -32.13 27.64 7.28
N SER A 110 -32.45 28.45 8.29
CA SER A 110 -33.63 28.29 9.13
C SER A 110 -34.83 28.85 8.38
N GLU A 111 -35.59 28.01 7.69
CA GLU A 111 -36.98 28.36 7.38
C GLU A 111 -37.88 27.74 8.45
N ARG A 112 -38.07 28.53 9.52
CA ARG A 112 -39.23 28.39 10.39
C ARG A 112 -40.46 28.72 9.56
N LYS A 113 -41.20 27.71 9.12
CA LYS A 113 -42.57 27.90 8.69
C LYS A 113 -43.43 28.13 9.94
N VAL A 114 -43.54 29.39 10.34
CA VAL A 114 -44.59 29.86 11.24
C VAL A 114 -45.90 29.97 10.47
N GLU A 115 -46.89 29.34 11.06
CA GLU A 115 -48.34 29.53 11.00
C GLU A 115 -48.85 30.80 10.28
N GLN A 116 -49.83 30.59 9.40
CA GLN A 116 -51.06 31.37 9.28
C GLN A 116 -52.12 30.55 8.55
#